data_AF-A0A350R540-F1
#
_entry.id   AF-A0A350R540-F1
#
_cell.length_a   1.000
_cell.length_b   1.000
_cell.length_c   1.000
_cell.angle_alpha   90.00
_cell.angle_beta   90.00
_cell.angle_gamma   90.00
#
_symmetry.space_group_name_H-M   'P 1'
#
loop_
_entity.id
_entity.type
_entity.pdbx_description
1 polymer ?
#
loop_
_entity_poly.entity_id
_entity_poly.type
_entity_poly.pdbx_seq_one_letter_code
_entity_poly.pdbx_strand_id
1 'polypeptide(L)'
;MFILKGIADLFKEKGFNVCYHIGNLNTLKHDLENSGNPIIVMIRIQKDKNYLHYVPVVGFDENNIFIAESLAELVNDNNELYNRKISNKEFLKLWNTSMLRQPLYKNTYFVISNK
;
A
#
# COMPACT_ATOMS: atom_id res chain seq x y z
N MET A 1 0.35 12.62 -15.05
CA MET A 1 0.69 11.43 -14.24
C MET A 1 1.84 11.81 -13.30
N PHE A 2 1.54 12.59 -12.25
CA PHE A 2 2.58 13.24 -11.41
C PHE A 2 2.72 12.60 -10.02
N ILE A 3 1.63 12.05 -9.46
CA ILE A 3 1.61 11.57 -8.06
C ILE A 3 2.47 10.30 -7.88
N LEU A 4 2.39 9.33 -8.80
CA LEU A 4 3.19 8.09 -8.73
C LEU A 4 4.70 8.34 -8.92
N LYS A 5 5.06 9.41 -9.63
CA LYS A 5 6.46 9.72 -9.94
C LYS A 5 7.18 10.26 -8.70
N GLY A 6 6.50 11.07 -7.88
CA GLY A 6 7.11 11.70 -6.70
C GLY A 6 7.67 10.70 -5.68
N ILE A 7 6.91 9.66 -5.32
CA ILE A 7 7.39 8.67 -4.35
C ILE A 7 8.54 7.82 -4.90
N ALA A 8 8.47 7.43 -6.17
CA ALA A 8 9.52 6.65 -6.80
C ALA A 8 10.82 7.44 -6.94
N ASP A 9 10.73 8.73 -7.30
CA ASP A 9 11.89 9.62 -7.40
C ASP A 9 12.52 9.84 -6.02
N LEU A 10 11.71 10.08 -4.97
CA LEU A 10 12.19 10.22 -3.59
C LEU A 10 13.05 9.02 -3.14
N PHE A 11 12.57 7.79 -3.32
CA PHE A 11 13.33 6.60 -2.93
C PHE A 11 14.60 6.42 -3.77
N LYS A 12 14.55 6.70 -5.08
CA LYS A 12 15.73 6.64 -5.95
C LYS A 12 16.80 7.66 -5.56
N GLU A 13 16.41 8.88 -5.22
CA GLU A 13 17.30 9.93 -4.71
C GLU A 13 17.97 9.52 -3.40
N LYS A 14 17.27 8.76 -2.55
CA LYS A 14 17.82 8.17 -1.32
C LYS A 14 18.67 6.91 -1.56
N GLY A 15 18.84 6.50 -2.81
CA GLY A 15 19.70 5.37 -3.17
C GLY A 15 19.01 4.01 -3.16
N PHE A 16 17.67 3.94 -3.06
CA PHE A 16 16.93 2.69 -3.15
C PHE A 16 16.56 2.33 -4.59
N ASN A 17 16.35 1.03 -4.81
CA ASN A 17 15.66 0.52 -5.98
C ASN A 17 14.15 0.57 -5.75
N VAL A 18 13.39 0.91 -6.80
CA VAL A 18 11.94 1.06 -6.74
C VAL A 18 11.32 0.35 -7.93
N CYS A 19 10.48 -0.65 -7.65
CA CYS A 19 9.68 -1.34 -8.64
C CYS A 19 8.20 -0.98 -8.45
N TYR A 20 7.52 -0.59 -9.52
CA TYR A 20 6.10 -0.28 -9.51
C TYR A 20 5.30 -1.47 -10.06
N HIS A 21 4.29 -1.90 -9.31
CA HIS A 21 3.50 -3.08 -9.62
C HIS A 21 2.00 -2.74 -9.63
N ILE A 22 1.27 -3.54 -10.42
CA ILE A 22 -0.19 -3.67 -10.37
C ILE A 22 -0.47 -5.13 -10.03
N GLY A 23 -1.30 -5.41 -9.03
CA GLY A 23 -1.49 -6.80 -8.60
C GLY A 23 -2.77 -7.08 -7.83
N ASN A 24 -2.70 -8.16 -7.05
CA ASN A 24 -3.76 -8.65 -6.20
C ASN A 24 -3.19 -9.01 -4.82
N LEU A 25 -4.04 -9.48 -3.90
CA LEU A 25 -3.59 -9.82 -2.55
C LEU A 25 -2.49 -10.89 -2.54
N ASN A 26 -2.55 -11.89 -3.41
CA ASN A 26 -1.55 -12.97 -3.42
C ASN A 26 -0.19 -12.44 -3.86
N THR A 27 -0.13 -11.62 -4.91
CA THR A 27 1.14 -11.01 -5.34
C THR A 27 1.68 -10.03 -4.31
N LEU A 28 0.80 -9.24 -3.68
CA LEU A 28 1.21 -8.32 -2.61
C LEU A 28 1.83 -9.06 -1.42
N LYS A 29 1.17 -10.14 -0.97
CA LYS A 29 1.65 -10.97 0.15
C LYS A 29 2.97 -11.65 -0.18
N HIS A 30 3.07 -12.24 -1.36
CA HIS A 30 4.30 -12.86 -1.86
C HIS A 30 5.47 -11.88 -1.95
N ASP A 31 5.23 -10.67 -2.48
CA ASP A 31 6.28 -9.67 -2.60
C ASP A 31 6.68 -9.12 -1.22
N LEU A 32 5.74 -9.03 -0.27
CA LEU A 32 6.04 -8.61 1.09
C LEU A 32 6.94 -9.64 1.78
N GLU A 33 6.61 -10.92 1.69
CA GLU A 33 7.41 -12.02 2.23
C GLU A 33 8.81 -12.07 1.63
N ASN A 34 8.93 -11.94 0.30
CA ASN A 34 10.20 -12.07 -0.39
C ASN A 34 11.09 -10.83 -0.26
N SER A 35 10.51 -9.63 -0.22
CA SER A 35 11.30 -8.41 -0.08
C SER A 35 11.88 -8.24 1.32
N GLY A 36 11.23 -8.81 2.34
CA GLY A 36 11.58 -8.61 3.75
C GLY A 36 11.44 -7.16 4.22
N ASN A 37 10.79 -6.30 3.42
CA ASN A 37 10.65 -4.87 3.65
C ASN A 37 9.17 -4.46 3.51
N PRO A 38 8.71 -3.40 4.21
CA PRO A 38 7.37 -2.88 3.99
C PRO A 38 7.09 -2.52 2.54
N ILE A 39 5.93 -2.90 2.03
CA ILE A 39 5.46 -2.52 0.69
C ILE A 39 4.59 -1.27 0.79
N ILE A 40 4.83 -0.30 -0.10
CA ILE A 40 4.02 0.92 -0.11
C ILE A 40 2.86 0.75 -1.07
N VAL A 41 1.64 0.86 -0.57
CA VAL A 41 0.41 0.77 -1.38
C VAL A 41 -0.29 2.12 -1.43
N MET A 42 -1.05 2.37 -2.48
CA MET A 42 -1.95 3.52 -2.57
C MET A 42 -3.39 3.06 -2.34
N ILE A 43 -4.02 3.49 -1.25
CA ILE A 43 -5.40 3.12 -0.90
C ILE A 43 -6.30 4.35 -0.81
N ARG A 44 -7.61 4.14 -0.85
CA ARG A 44 -8.60 5.13 -0.45
C ARG A 44 -8.65 5.21 1.08
N ILE A 45 -8.80 6.42 1.62
CA ILE A 45 -9.05 6.63 3.06
C ILE A 45 -10.41 6.03 3.45
N GLN A 46 -11.43 6.28 2.63
CA GLN A 46 -12.79 5.78 2.81
C GLN A 46 -13.30 5.18 1.49
N LYS A 47 -14.10 4.12 1.59
CA LYS A 47 -14.82 3.57 0.44
C LYS A 47 -15.65 4.67 -0.23
N ASP A 48 -15.69 4.66 -1.56
CA ASP A 48 -16.49 5.57 -2.39
C ASP A 48 -16.08 7.07 -2.36
N LYS A 49 -14.95 7.40 -1.72
CA LYS A 49 -14.31 8.73 -1.78
C LYS A 49 -13.01 8.66 -2.57
N ASN A 50 -12.67 9.75 -3.26
CA ASN A 50 -11.44 9.85 -4.08
C ASN A 50 -10.23 10.37 -3.29
N TYR A 51 -10.27 10.32 -1.95
CA TYR A 51 -9.13 10.68 -1.12
C TYR A 51 -8.18 9.49 -1.04
N LEU A 52 -7.01 9.66 -1.66
CA LEU A 52 -5.98 8.64 -1.75
C LEU A 52 -4.90 8.89 -0.70
N HIS A 53 -4.36 7.82 -0.15
CA HIS A 53 -3.33 7.84 0.87
C HIS A 53 -2.31 6.71 0.61
N TYR A 54 -1.03 7.01 0.78
CA TYR A 54 0.03 5.99 0.74
C TYR A 54 0.20 5.41 2.13
N VAL A 55 0.18 4.08 2.23
CA VAL A 55 0.42 3.37 3.50
C VAL A 55 1.45 2.26 3.30
N PRO A 56 2.38 2.05 4.25
CA PRO A 56 3.19 0.85 4.30
C PRO A 56 2.34 -0.34 4.77
N VAL A 57 2.31 -1.39 3.97
CA VAL A 57 1.91 -2.74 4.37
C VAL A 57 3.12 -3.38 5.03
N VAL A 58 2.97 -3.75 6.29
CA VAL A 58 4.07 -4.26 7.14
C VAL A 58 3.90 -5.73 7.52
N GLY A 59 2.71 -6.30 7.28
CA GLY A 59 2.45 -7.70 7.55
C GLY A 59 1.05 -8.12 7.12
N PHE A 60 0.76 -9.41 7.32
CA PHE A 60 -0.58 -9.96 7.13
C PHE A 60 -0.75 -11.24 7.96
N ASP A 61 -2.01 -11.64 8.14
CA ASP A 61 -2.39 -12.98 8.56
C ASP A 61 -3.30 -13.62 7.49
N GLU A 62 -3.92 -14.75 7.82
CA GLU A 62 -4.87 -15.43 6.92
C GLU A 62 -5.98 -14.49 6.44
N ASN A 63 -6.49 -13.64 7.32
CA ASN A 63 -7.73 -12.87 7.15
C ASN A 63 -7.51 -11.36 7.01
N ASN A 64 -6.33 -10.84 7.33
CA ASN A 64 -6.07 -9.42 7.51
C ASN A 64 -4.75 -8.97 6.89
N ILE A 65 -4.71 -7.69 6.54
CA ILE A 65 -3.51 -6.92 6.20
C ILE A 65 -3.22 -5.96 7.36
N PHE A 66 -1.94 -5.83 7.71
CA PHE A 66 -1.44 -4.92 8.74
C PHE A 66 -0.71 -3.77 8.09
N ILE A 67 -1.07 -2.55 8.47
CA ILE A 67 -0.48 -1.32 7.91
C ILE A 67 -0.01 -0.37 9.01
N ALA A 68 1.03 0.40 8.68
CA ALA A 68 1.46 1.55 9.46
C ALA A 68 0.69 2.80 8.97
N GLU A 69 -0.40 3.11 9.66
CA GLU A 69 -1.30 4.22 9.37
C GLU A 69 -0.78 5.54 9.97
N SER A 70 -0.84 6.61 9.18
CA SER A 70 -0.40 7.94 9.60
C SER A 70 -1.57 8.82 10.09
N LEU A 71 -2.80 8.44 9.77
CA LEU A 71 -4.02 9.12 10.19
C LEU A 71 -4.50 8.54 11.53
N ALA A 72 -4.33 9.30 12.61
CA ALA A 72 -4.63 8.87 13.98
C ALA A 72 -6.07 8.36 14.16
N GLU A 73 -7.02 8.94 13.43
CA GLU A 73 -8.44 8.58 13.47
C GLU A 73 -8.75 7.21 12.82
N LEU A 74 -7.82 6.64 12.06
CA LEU A 74 -7.98 5.34 11.41
C LEU A 74 -7.26 4.20 12.14
N VAL A 75 -6.44 4.53 13.13
CA VAL A 75 -5.76 3.58 14.00
C VAL A 75 -6.79 2.74 14.76
N ASN A 76 -6.63 1.43 14.72
CA ASN A 76 -7.52 0.47 15.39
C ASN A 76 -6.79 -0.66 16.11
N ASP A 77 -5.46 -0.55 16.21
CA ASP A 77 -4.58 -1.46 16.94
C ASP A 77 -3.48 -0.64 17.64
N ASN A 78 -3.03 -1.08 18.80
CA ASN A 78 -2.00 -0.42 19.61
C ASN A 78 -0.64 -1.13 19.53
N ASN A 79 -0.43 -1.99 18.53
CA ASN A 79 0.84 -2.67 18.31
C ASN A 79 1.94 -1.67 17.88
N GLU A 80 3.18 -1.92 18.31
CA GLU A 80 4.32 -1.06 17.98
C GLU A 80 4.74 -1.17 16.51
N LEU A 81 4.46 -2.30 15.85
CA LEU A 81 4.88 -2.57 14.46
C LEU A 81 3.83 -2.15 13.42
N TYR A 82 2.56 -2.08 13.82
CA TYR A 82 1.45 -1.66 12.99
C TYR A 82 0.35 -1.10 13.89
N ASN A 83 -0.42 -0.13 13.39
CA ASN A 83 -1.47 0.52 14.18
C ASN A 83 -2.83 0.44 13.48
N ARG A 84 -2.90 -0.21 12.32
CA ARG A 84 -4.17 -0.50 11.65
C ARG A 84 -4.21 -1.90 11.04
N LYS A 85 -5.22 -2.66 11.44
CA LYS A 85 -5.55 -4.00 10.94
C LYS A 85 -6.82 -3.92 10.09
N ILE A 86 -6.75 -4.43 8.86
CA ILE A 86 -7.84 -4.37 7.88
C ILE A 86 -8.11 -5.77 7.34
N SER A 87 -9.36 -6.22 7.35
CA SER A 87 -9.71 -7.49 6.70
C SER A 87 -9.36 -7.48 5.22
N ASN A 88 -8.95 -8.63 4.66
CA ASN A 88 -8.62 -8.79 3.24
C ASN A 88 -9.70 -8.21 2.31
N LYS A 89 -10.98 -8.47 2.64
CA LYS A 89 -12.15 -8.00 1.89
C LYS A 89 -12.25 -6.48 1.88
N GLU A 90 -12.03 -5.83 3.02
CA GLU A 90 -12.11 -4.38 3.11
C GLU A 90 -10.89 -3.71 2.48
N PHE A 91 -9.70 -4.26 2.71
CA PHE A 91 -8.47 -3.79 2.10
C PHE A 91 -8.59 -3.75 0.57
N LEU A 92 -9.12 -4.81 -0.06
CA LEU A 92 -9.34 -4.84 -1.51
C LEU A 92 -10.26 -3.72 -2.03
N LYS A 93 -11.26 -3.31 -1.25
CA LYS A 93 -12.14 -2.19 -1.64
C LYS A 93 -11.39 -0.86 -1.58
N LEU A 94 -10.61 -0.66 -0.51
CA LEU A 94 -9.82 0.56 -0.33
C LEU A 94 -8.70 0.64 -1.38
N TRP A 95 -8.07 -0.49 -1.69
CA TRP A 95 -6.95 -0.59 -2.64
C TRP A 95 -7.38 -0.54 -4.12
N ASN A 96 -8.66 -0.76 -4.40
CA ASN A 96 -9.23 -0.50 -5.71
C ASN A 96 -9.39 1.01 -5.95
N THR A 97 -8.29 1.63 -6.36
CA THR A 97 -8.20 3.06 -6.68
C THR A 97 -8.58 3.39 -8.12
N SER A 98 -9.15 2.44 -8.88
CA SER A 98 -9.59 2.73 -10.25
C SER A 98 -10.56 3.91 -10.30
N MET A 99 -10.37 4.76 -11.30
CA MET A 99 -11.28 5.83 -11.64
C MET A 99 -11.73 5.66 -13.09
N LEU A 100 -12.89 6.21 -13.46
CA LEU A 100 -13.48 6.07 -14.80
C LEU A 100 -12.50 6.41 -15.94
N ARG A 101 -11.64 7.41 -15.75
CA ARG A 101 -10.62 7.84 -16.72
C ARG A 101 -9.24 7.19 -16.51
N GLN A 102 -9.08 6.36 -15.49
CA GLN A 102 -7.82 5.74 -15.05
C GLN A 102 -8.04 4.29 -14.56
N PRO A 103 -8.55 3.38 -15.41
CA PRO A 103 -8.89 2.01 -15.00
C PRO A 103 -7.67 1.15 -14.66
N LEU A 104 -6.50 1.49 -15.20
CA LEU A 104 -5.23 0.79 -14.95
C LEU A 104 -4.56 1.17 -13.62
N TYR A 105 -5.11 2.15 -12.89
CA TYR A 105 -4.59 2.61 -11.60
C TYR A 105 -5.31 1.92 -10.45
N LYS A 106 -5.57 0.62 -10.56
CA LYS A 106 -6.14 -0.19 -9.48
C LYS A 106 -5.04 -1.02 -8.84
N ASN A 107 -5.12 -1.18 -7.52
CA ASN A 107 -4.31 -2.13 -6.77
C ASN A 107 -2.82 -1.97 -7.04
N THR A 108 -2.35 -0.73 -6.97
CA THR A 108 -0.97 -0.36 -7.28
C THR A 108 -0.12 -0.37 -6.02
N TYR A 109 1.14 -0.74 -6.16
CA TYR A 109 2.07 -0.80 -5.05
C TYR A 109 3.52 -0.66 -5.51
N PHE A 110 4.39 -0.31 -4.57
CA PHE A 110 5.82 -0.16 -4.78
C PHE A 110 6.58 -1.14 -3.89
N VAL A 111 7.43 -1.93 -4.53
CA VAL A 111 8.43 -2.73 -3.83
C VAL A 111 9.72 -1.91 -3.80
N ILE A 112 10.22 -1.66 -2.59
CA ILE A 112 11.45 -0.91 -2.34
C ILE A 112 12.50 -1.92 -1.90
N SER A 113 13.69 -1.83 -2.49
CA SER A 113 14.83 -2.66 -2.10
C SER A 113 16.11 -1.86 -2.06
N ASN A 114 17.11 -2.39 -1.36
CA ASN A 114 18.45 -1.84 -1.38
C ASN A 114 19.05 -1.98 -2.79
N LYS A 115 20.02 -1.11 -3.10
CA LYS A 115 20.86 -1.24 -4.29
C LYS A 115 21.84 -2.39 -4.17
#